data_AF-A0AAW8FSU4-F1
#
_entry.id   AF-A0AAW8FSU4-F1
#
_cell.length_a   1.000
_cell.length_b   1.000
_cell.length_c   1.000
_cell.angle_alpha   90.00
_cell.angle_beta   90.00
_cell.angle_gamma   90.00
#
_symmetry.space_group_name_H-M   'P 1'
#
loop_
_entity.id
_entity.type
_entity.pdbx_description
1 polymer ?
#
loop_
_entity_poly.entity_id
_entity_poly.type
_entity_poly.pdbx_seq_one_letter_code
_entity_poly.pdbx_strand_id
1 'polypeptide(L)'
;MYEPNVVGDWQEYDEHAGLRVRVHRLEAAEPPRGRDDAAEGLTYFSVRVTVENRGDLHPTVHLEDGQIDVRIGPDGESAFIDWRNSQFIEGFDVYPLRRATAVLFAAGPEASLGQIDVQIQLRVDDEWADRRLWAGGIGLDEGATHAGVGREGLACQVSNFLRDQAEEGSA
;
A
#
# COMPACT_ATOMS: atom_id res chain seq x y z
N MET A 1 -20.62 2.42 6.91
CA MET A 1 -19.53 3.41 7.02
C MET A 1 -18.34 2.61 7.48
N TYR A 2 -17.41 2.28 6.58
CA TYR A 2 -16.22 1.50 6.92
C TYR A 2 -15.19 2.48 7.47
N GLU A 3 -14.84 2.35 8.74
CA GLU A 3 -13.76 3.14 9.32
C GLU A 3 -12.44 2.68 8.68
N PRO A 4 -11.63 3.58 8.09
CA PRO A 4 -10.37 3.18 7.52
C PRO A 4 -9.42 2.76 8.65
N ASN A 5 -9.02 1.49 8.63
CA ASN A 5 -8.10 0.93 9.60
C ASN A 5 -6.77 1.70 9.54
N VAL A 6 -6.35 2.21 10.69
CA VAL A 6 -5.05 2.85 10.86
C VAL A 6 -3.98 1.78 10.61
N VAL A 7 -2.88 2.16 9.97
CA VAL A 7 -1.67 1.35 9.89
C VAL A 7 -1.42 0.62 11.22
N GLY A 8 -1.43 -0.72 11.21
CA GLY A 8 -1.24 -1.53 12.42
C GLY A 8 -2.19 -2.72 12.58
N ASP A 9 -3.39 -2.67 12.01
CA ASP A 9 -4.40 -3.74 12.14
C ASP A 9 -4.32 -4.83 11.06
N TRP A 10 -4.59 -6.06 11.49
CA TRP A 10 -4.70 -7.22 10.61
C TRP A 10 -6.05 -7.24 9.91
N GLN A 11 -6.04 -7.50 8.61
CA GLN A 11 -7.25 -7.78 7.83
C GLN A 11 -7.20 -9.22 7.33
N GLU A 12 -8.27 -9.98 7.57
CA GLU A 12 -8.39 -11.40 7.22
C GLU A 12 -9.04 -11.56 5.84
N TYR A 13 -8.75 -12.65 5.15
CA TYR A 13 -9.40 -13.04 3.89
C TYR A 13 -10.42 -14.15 4.17
N ASP A 14 -11.70 -13.87 3.98
CA ASP A 14 -12.78 -14.82 4.29
C ASP A 14 -12.70 -16.07 3.40
N GLU A 15 -12.27 -15.89 2.14
CA GLU A 15 -12.01 -16.95 1.19
C GLU A 15 -10.82 -17.86 1.58
N HIS A 16 -9.90 -17.39 2.44
CA HIS A 16 -8.70 -18.10 2.86
C HIS A 16 -8.61 -18.15 4.39
N ALA A 17 -9.29 -19.13 5.00
CA ALA A 17 -9.42 -19.25 6.46
C ALA A 17 -8.08 -19.13 7.21
N GLY A 18 -7.97 -18.09 8.05
CA GLY A 18 -6.80 -17.82 8.88
C GLY A 18 -5.66 -17.08 8.18
N LEU A 19 -5.77 -16.82 6.87
CA LEU A 19 -4.84 -15.95 6.15
C LEU A 19 -5.19 -14.49 6.41
N ARG A 20 -4.18 -13.70 6.77
CA ARG A 20 -4.37 -12.29 7.09
C ARG A 20 -3.16 -11.45 6.72
N VAL A 21 -3.43 -10.21 6.40
CA VAL A 21 -2.44 -9.24 5.92
C VAL A 21 -2.45 -7.99 6.79
N ARG A 22 -1.32 -7.32 6.89
CA ARG A 22 -1.17 -6.09 7.64
C ARG A 22 -0.10 -5.20 7.01
N VAL A 23 -0.43 -3.92 6.90
CA VAL A 23 0.56 -2.85 6.71
C VAL A 23 1.06 -2.42 8.08
N HIS A 24 2.38 -2.54 8.31
CA HIS A 24 3.04 -2.05 9.52
C HIS A 24 3.29 -0.55 9.43
N ARG A 25 3.74 0.04 10.54
CA ARG A 25 4.09 1.45 10.64
C ARG A 25 4.83 1.96 9.40
N LEU A 26 4.37 3.10 8.89
CA LEU A 26 4.98 3.84 7.81
C LEU A 26 6.09 4.72 8.39
N GLU A 27 7.31 4.54 7.91
CA GLU A 27 8.50 5.17 8.48
C GLU A 27 9.34 5.79 7.36
N ALA A 28 9.85 7.00 7.59
CA ALA A 28 10.87 7.60 6.74
C ALA A 28 12.10 6.68 6.72
N ALA A 29 12.55 6.30 5.53
CA ALA A 29 13.61 5.31 5.36
C ALA A 29 14.28 5.49 4.01
N GLU A 30 15.62 5.49 3.98
CA GLU A 30 16.37 5.56 2.73
C GLU A 30 16.49 4.16 2.08
N PRO A 31 16.40 4.07 0.75
CA PRO A 31 16.53 2.81 0.01
C PRO A 31 17.95 2.21 0.14
N PRO A 32 18.08 0.88 0.25
CA PRO A 32 19.35 0.20 0.52
C PRO A 32 20.39 0.31 -0.61
N ARG A 33 19.98 0.54 -1.85
CA ARG A 33 20.87 0.63 -3.03
C ARG A 33 21.06 2.07 -3.51
N GLY A 34 20.72 3.05 -2.67
CA GLY A 34 20.72 4.47 -3.03
C GLY A 34 19.40 4.92 -3.65
N ARG A 35 19.21 6.24 -3.68
CA ARG A 35 18.02 6.90 -4.22
C ARG A 35 17.94 6.76 -5.73
N ASP A 36 16.72 6.68 -6.24
CA ASP A 36 16.44 6.80 -7.66
C ASP A 36 16.50 8.28 -8.07
N ASP A 37 17.10 8.57 -9.22
CA ASP A 37 17.18 9.93 -9.76
C ASP A 37 15.78 10.51 -10.05
N ALA A 38 14.82 9.65 -10.39
CA ALA A 38 13.42 10.06 -10.60
C ALA A 38 12.71 10.48 -9.30
N ALA A 39 13.29 10.17 -8.14
CA ALA A 39 12.81 10.58 -6.83
C ALA A 39 13.56 11.80 -6.27
N GLU A 40 14.27 12.56 -7.12
CA GLU A 40 14.94 13.79 -6.72
C GLU A 40 13.94 14.77 -6.08
N GLY A 41 14.30 15.30 -4.90
CA GLY A 41 13.45 16.21 -4.13
C GLY A 41 12.29 15.55 -3.38
N LEU A 42 12.12 14.23 -3.49
CA LEU A 42 11.12 13.49 -2.72
C LEU A 42 11.68 12.97 -1.39
N THR A 43 10.77 12.77 -0.44
CA THR A 43 11.06 12.13 0.84
C THR A 43 10.69 10.66 0.76
N TYR A 44 11.68 9.80 0.99
CA TYR A 44 11.50 8.36 0.97
C TYR A 44 10.91 7.83 2.28
N PHE A 45 10.09 6.80 2.15
CA PHE A 45 9.53 6.05 3.25
C PHE A 45 9.42 4.56 2.89
N SER A 46 9.33 3.73 3.91
CA SER A 46 9.13 2.29 3.75
C SER A 46 7.70 1.88 4.09
N VAL A 47 7.16 0.99 3.27
CA VAL A 47 5.89 0.30 3.52
C VAL A 47 6.21 -1.17 3.76
N ARG A 48 5.97 -1.66 4.97
CA ARG A 48 6.17 -3.07 5.30
C ARG A 48 4.83 -3.77 5.35
N VAL A 49 4.66 -4.78 4.50
CA VAL A 49 3.44 -5.60 4.43
C VAL A 49 3.77 -7.00 4.90
N THR A 50 3.04 -7.52 5.88
CA THR A 50 3.18 -8.91 6.33
C THR A 50 1.90 -9.68 6.07
N VAL A 51 2.08 -10.88 5.52
CA VAL A 51 1.06 -11.91 5.43
C VAL A 51 1.35 -12.93 6.52
N GLU A 52 0.36 -13.30 7.32
CA GLU A 52 0.42 -14.34 8.33
C GLU A 52 -0.63 -15.41 8.05
N ASN A 53 -0.26 -16.67 8.25
CA ASN A 53 -1.18 -17.78 8.21
C ASN A 53 -1.45 -18.34 9.62
N ARG A 54 -2.70 -18.25 10.07
CA ARG A 54 -3.22 -18.87 11.30
C ARG A 54 -4.12 -20.07 11.04
N GLY A 55 -4.33 -20.43 9.78
CA GLY A 55 -5.08 -21.61 9.38
C GLY A 55 -4.23 -22.87 9.38
N ASP A 56 -4.83 -23.97 8.95
CA ASP A 56 -4.24 -25.31 8.98
C ASP A 56 -3.61 -25.73 7.63
N LEU A 57 -3.92 -25.00 6.54
CA LEU A 57 -3.39 -25.24 5.19
C LEU A 57 -2.17 -24.35 4.91
N HIS A 58 -1.44 -24.59 3.82
CA HIS A 58 -0.36 -23.71 3.35
C HIS A 58 -0.74 -23.11 1.99
N PRO A 59 -1.22 -21.86 1.94
CA PRO A 59 -1.42 -21.18 0.68
C PRO A 59 -0.09 -20.67 0.10
N THR A 60 0.05 -20.70 -1.22
CA THR A 60 1.08 -19.99 -1.97
C THR A 60 0.62 -18.56 -2.20
N VAL A 61 1.37 -17.56 -1.74
CA VAL A 61 0.99 -16.14 -1.86
C VAL A 61 1.94 -15.38 -2.77
N HIS A 62 1.38 -14.42 -3.49
CA HIS A 62 2.10 -13.42 -4.27
C HIS A 62 1.70 -12.02 -3.81
N LEU A 63 2.71 -11.17 -3.65
CA LEU A 63 2.61 -9.75 -3.37
C LEU A 63 3.69 -9.01 -4.16
N GLU A 64 3.38 -8.67 -5.41
CA GLU A 64 4.29 -8.18 -6.45
C GLU A 64 3.84 -6.80 -7.02
N ASP A 65 4.49 -6.33 -8.08
CA ASP A 65 4.08 -5.12 -8.82
C ASP A 65 2.63 -5.21 -9.32
N GLY A 66 1.93 -4.07 -9.33
CA GLY A 66 0.51 -3.95 -9.68
C GLY A 66 -0.47 -4.45 -8.62
N GLN A 67 0.01 -5.13 -7.58
CA GLN A 67 -0.80 -5.63 -6.47
C GLN A 67 -0.85 -4.67 -5.28
N ILE A 68 0.01 -3.64 -5.30
CA ILE A 68 0.13 -2.64 -4.24
C ILE A 68 0.01 -1.27 -4.88
N ASP A 69 -0.90 -0.46 -4.34
CA ASP A 69 -1.10 0.93 -4.74
C ASP A 69 -0.94 1.81 -3.51
N VAL A 70 -0.05 2.81 -3.60
CA VAL A 70 0.24 3.74 -2.52
C VAL A 70 -0.16 5.14 -2.95
N ARG A 71 -1.13 5.71 -2.25
CA ARG A 71 -1.62 7.07 -2.45
C ARG A 71 -1.17 7.94 -1.30
N ILE A 72 -0.84 9.19 -1.60
CA ILE A 72 -0.39 10.18 -0.64
C ILE A 72 -1.24 11.43 -0.75
N GLY A 73 -1.22 12.25 0.30
CA GLY A 73 -1.93 13.52 0.32
C GLY A 73 -3.45 13.40 0.37
N PRO A 74 -4.15 14.53 0.53
CA PRO A 74 -5.61 14.57 0.60
C PRO A 74 -6.30 14.27 -0.73
N ASP A 75 -5.61 14.50 -1.84
CA ASP A 75 -6.11 14.27 -3.19
C ASP A 75 -5.80 12.85 -3.70
N GLY A 76 -5.04 12.06 -2.93
CA GLY A 76 -4.72 10.67 -3.27
C GLY A 76 -3.81 10.57 -4.49
N GLU A 77 -2.77 11.39 -4.56
CA GLU A 77 -1.76 11.31 -5.61
C GLU A 77 -0.97 9.99 -5.51
N SER A 78 -0.55 9.43 -6.64
CA SER A 78 0.33 8.24 -6.61
C SER A 78 1.68 8.58 -5.98
N ALA A 79 2.11 7.78 -5.02
CA ALA A 79 3.51 7.81 -4.59
C ALA A 79 4.42 7.27 -5.71
N PHE A 80 5.64 7.79 -5.76
CA PHE A 80 6.70 7.14 -6.52
C PHE A 80 7.06 5.82 -5.82
N ILE A 81 7.07 4.70 -6.53
CA ILE A 81 7.50 3.40 -5.97
C ILE A 81 8.84 3.02 -6.59
N ASP A 82 9.83 2.79 -5.73
CA ASP A 82 11.16 2.31 -6.11
C ASP A 82 11.16 0.78 -6.14
N TRP A 83 10.75 0.23 -7.28
CA TRP A 83 10.67 -1.22 -7.51
C TRP A 83 12.03 -1.91 -7.36
N ARG A 84 13.13 -1.22 -7.68
CA ARG A 84 14.49 -1.77 -7.62
C ARG A 84 14.97 -1.98 -6.17
N ASN A 85 14.54 -1.11 -5.26
CA ASN A 85 14.90 -1.19 -3.84
C ASN A 85 13.90 -2.00 -3.01
N SER A 86 12.74 -2.30 -3.58
CA SER A 86 11.67 -3.05 -2.93
C SER A 86 11.91 -4.57 -2.92
N GLN A 87 11.29 -5.25 -1.97
CA GLN A 87 11.30 -6.70 -1.78
C GLN A 87 9.86 -7.21 -1.79
N PHE A 88 9.56 -8.11 -2.71
CA PHE A 88 8.23 -8.67 -2.96
C PHE A 88 8.09 -10.08 -2.37
N ILE A 89 6.86 -10.57 -2.31
CA ILE A 89 6.61 -12.00 -2.05
C ILE A 89 6.27 -12.64 -3.38
N GLU A 90 7.16 -13.48 -3.89
CA GLU A 90 7.03 -14.11 -5.22
C GLU A 90 6.75 -15.61 -5.03
N GLY A 91 5.49 -16.02 -5.09
CA GLY A 91 5.08 -17.43 -5.03
C GLY A 91 5.57 -18.17 -3.78
N PHE A 92 5.31 -17.61 -2.60
CA PHE A 92 5.82 -18.15 -1.34
C PHE A 92 4.76 -18.95 -0.57
N ASP A 93 5.07 -20.18 -0.18
CA ASP A 93 4.20 -21.00 0.67
C ASP A 93 4.22 -20.53 2.12
N VAL A 94 3.11 -19.96 2.59
CA VAL A 94 2.96 -19.53 3.97
C VAL A 94 2.41 -20.69 4.80
N TYR A 95 3.29 -21.51 5.37
CA TYR A 95 2.89 -22.61 6.24
C TYR A 95 2.14 -22.13 7.51
N PRO A 96 1.36 -23.01 8.17
CA PRO A 96 0.69 -22.69 9.43
C PRO A 96 1.62 -22.04 10.46
N LEU A 97 1.15 -20.96 11.08
CA LEU A 97 1.87 -20.14 12.07
C LEU A 97 3.14 -19.47 11.52
N ARG A 98 3.28 -19.34 10.20
CA ARG A 98 4.37 -18.61 9.53
C ARG A 98 3.91 -17.27 8.97
N ARG A 99 4.90 -16.46 8.61
CA ARG A 99 4.74 -15.13 8.04
C ARG A 99 5.65 -14.97 6.83
N ALA A 100 5.17 -14.22 5.85
CA ALA A 100 5.95 -13.68 4.75
C ALA A 100 5.85 -12.14 4.79
N THR A 101 6.89 -11.43 4.37
CA THR A 101 6.92 -9.95 4.45
C THR A 101 7.50 -9.35 3.18
N ALA A 102 6.74 -8.43 2.59
CA ALA A 102 7.21 -7.52 1.56
C ALA A 102 7.63 -6.18 2.19
N VAL A 103 8.64 -5.54 1.60
CA VAL A 103 9.10 -4.20 2.01
C VAL A 103 9.22 -3.36 0.76
N LEU A 104 8.40 -2.31 0.66
CA LEU A 104 8.44 -1.37 -0.44
C LEU A 104 9.16 -0.11 0.00
N PHE A 105 9.92 0.47 -0.92
CA PHE A 105 10.40 1.83 -0.80
C PHE A 105 9.59 2.73 -1.72
N ALA A 106 8.96 3.73 -1.14
CA ALA A 106 8.16 4.71 -1.86
C ALA A 106 8.63 6.11 -1.51
N ALA A 107 8.30 7.09 -2.34
CA ALA A 107 8.67 8.48 -2.13
C ALA A 107 7.54 9.42 -2.56
N GLY A 108 7.47 10.56 -1.88
CA GLY A 108 6.50 11.61 -2.19
C GLY A 108 6.95 12.97 -1.64
N PRO A 109 6.26 14.06 -2.01
CA PRO A 109 6.51 15.37 -1.41
C PRO A 109 6.26 15.30 0.10
N GLU A 110 7.20 15.81 0.90
CA GLU A 110 7.15 15.71 2.37
C GLU A 110 5.81 16.19 2.95
N ALA A 111 5.26 17.27 2.40
CA ALA A 111 3.97 17.84 2.81
C ALA A 111 2.77 16.89 2.60
N SER A 112 2.86 15.93 1.68
CA SER A 112 1.81 14.96 1.37
C SER A 112 1.92 13.69 2.22
N LEU A 113 3.04 13.44 2.92
CA LEU A 113 3.28 12.20 3.68
C LEU A 113 2.53 12.15 5.03
N GLY A 114 1.83 13.22 5.39
CA GLY A 114 0.92 13.22 6.54
C GLY A 114 -0.33 12.37 6.32
N GLN A 115 -0.67 12.03 5.07
CA GLN A 115 -1.74 11.09 4.71
C GLN A 115 -1.22 10.12 3.66
N ILE A 116 -1.30 8.83 3.95
CA ILE A 116 -0.84 7.74 3.09
C ILE A 116 -1.89 6.63 3.14
N ASP A 117 -2.48 6.34 2.00
CA ASP A 117 -3.41 5.23 1.80
C ASP A 117 -2.68 4.10 1.05
N VAL A 118 -2.69 2.90 1.61
CA VAL A 118 -2.06 1.71 1.05
C VAL A 118 -3.14 0.70 0.72
N GLN A 119 -3.32 0.42 -0.57
CA GLN A 119 -4.20 -0.64 -1.05
C GLN A 119 -3.37 -1.86 -1.44
N ILE A 120 -3.80 -3.04 -1.00
CA ILE A 120 -3.19 -4.33 -1.33
C ILE A 120 -4.24 -5.25 -1.95
N GLN A 121 -3.85 -5.92 -3.02
CA GLN A 121 -4.61 -7.01 -3.64
C GLN A 121 -3.74 -8.27 -3.69
N LEU A 122 -3.83 -9.10 -2.65
CA LEU A 122 -3.05 -10.34 -2.56
C LEU A 122 -3.51 -11.34 -3.63
N ARG A 123 -2.58 -12.09 -4.20
CA ARG A 123 -2.91 -13.28 -4.99
C ARG A 123 -2.53 -14.54 -4.22
N VAL A 124 -3.45 -15.49 -4.13
CA VAL A 124 -3.35 -16.68 -3.29
C VAL A 124 -3.71 -17.89 -4.13
N ASP A 125 -2.82 -18.89 -4.20
CA ASP A 125 -3.02 -20.11 -4.99
C ASP A 125 -3.49 -19.81 -6.43
N ASP A 126 -2.83 -18.84 -7.08
CA ASP A 126 -3.16 -18.31 -8.41
C ASP A 126 -4.46 -17.50 -8.55
N GLU A 127 -5.25 -17.33 -7.49
CA GLU A 127 -6.51 -16.56 -7.49
C GLU A 127 -6.36 -15.18 -6.82
N TRP A 128 -7.10 -14.19 -7.32
CA TRP A 128 -7.09 -12.84 -6.76
C TRP A 128 -8.00 -12.77 -5.53
N ALA A 129 -7.43 -12.40 -4.39
CA ALA A 129 -8.19 -12.11 -3.18
C ALA A 129 -8.75 -10.68 -3.19
N ASP A 130 -9.71 -10.42 -2.31
CA ASP A 130 -10.34 -9.10 -2.21
C ASP A 130 -9.35 -7.99 -1.82
N ARG A 131 -9.60 -6.76 -2.30
CA ARG A 131 -8.72 -5.63 -1.98
C ARG A 131 -8.85 -5.21 -0.52
N ARG A 132 -7.72 -4.92 0.11
CA ARG A 132 -7.63 -4.41 1.49
C ARG A 132 -6.98 -3.04 1.49
N LEU A 133 -7.47 -2.13 2.35
CA LEU A 133 -7.04 -0.73 2.42
C LEU A 133 -6.61 -0.38 3.85
N TRP A 134 -5.50 0.32 3.98
CA TRP A 134 -5.03 0.93 5.22
C TRP A 134 -4.77 2.41 4.99
N ALA A 135 -5.07 3.22 6.00
CA ALA A 135 -4.76 4.65 6.00
C ALA A 135 -3.77 4.96 7.12
N GLY A 136 -2.84 5.87 6.88
CA GLY A 136 -1.86 6.30 7.88
C GLY A 136 -1.09 7.52 7.39
N GLY A 137 0.15 7.66 7.84
CA GLY A 137 0.99 8.81 7.54
C GLY A 137 2.27 8.77 8.38
N ILE A 138 3.27 9.53 7.96
CA ILE A 138 4.55 9.62 8.67
C ILE A 138 4.41 10.59 9.84
N GLY A 139 4.94 10.19 11.00
CA GLY A 139 4.91 11.01 12.22
C GLY A 139 3.57 10.98 12.97
N LEU A 140 2.66 10.08 12.58
CA LEU A 140 1.44 9.80 13.33
C LEU A 140 1.70 8.74 14.40
N ASP A 141 1.23 8.99 15.62
CA ASP A 141 1.18 7.98 16.67
C ASP A 141 0.09 6.92 16.35
N GLU A 142 0.33 5.68 16.79
CA GLU A 142 -0.62 4.56 16.70
C GLU A 142 -1.94 4.94 17.42
N GLY A 143 -2.93 5.40 16.65
CA GLY A 143 -4.22 5.88 17.17
C GLY A 143 -4.77 7.14 16.50
N ALA A 144 -3.99 7.83 15.65
CA ALA A 144 -4.49 8.95 14.87
C ALA A 144 -5.37 8.46 13.70
N THR A 145 -6.69 8.53 13.89
CA THR A 145 -7.66 8.27 12.82
C THR A 145 -7.67 9.42 11.81
N HIS A 146 -7.28 9.14 10.58
CA HIS A 146 -7.53 10.07 9.48
C HIS A 146 -9.02 10.08 9.16
N ALA A 147 -9.64 11.26 9.25
CA ALA A 147 -10.96 11.48 8.66
C ALA A 147 -10.80 11.31 7.14
N GLY A 148 -11.40 10.25 6.60
CA GLY A 148 -11.25 9.86 5.20
C GLY A 148 -11.53 10.99 4.20
N VAL A 149 -11.00 10.82 2.99
CA VAL A 149 -11.09 11.72 1.83
C VAL A 149 -12.38 12.54 1.86
N GLY A 150 -12.24 13.81 2.24
CA GLY A 150 -13.35 14.75 2.23
C GLY A 150 -13.92 14.85 0.81
N ARG A 151 -15.21 15.17 0.71
CA ARG A 151 -15.97 15.34 -0.54
C ARG A 151 -15.30 16.24 -1.59
N GLU A 152 -14.34 17.06 -1.17
CA GLU A 152 -13.52 17.96 -1.98
C GLU A 152 -12.38 17.23 -2.73
N GLY A 153 -11.74 16.21 -2.12
CA GLY A 153 -10.67 15.43 -2.77
C GLY A 153 -11.20 14.57 -3.93
N LEU A 154 -12.41 14.02 -3.79
CA LEU A 154 -13.07 13.29 -4.88
C LEU A 154 -13.34 14.18 -6.11
N ALA A 155 -13.66 15.46 -5.88
CA ALA A 155 -13.86 16.41 -6.98
C ALA A 155 -12.55 16.74 -7.69
N CYS A 156 -11.44 16.82 -6.95
CA CYS A 156 -10.10 17.00 -7.52
C CYS A 156 -9.69 15.78 -8.36
N GLN A 157 -9.87 14.57 -7.83
CA GLN A 157 -9.59 13.31 -8.53
C GLN A 157 -10.38 13.15 -9.83
N VAL A 158 -11.70 13.40 -9.79
CA VAL A 158 -12.55 13.37 -10.99
C VAL A 158 -12.10 14.44 -12.00
N SER A 159 -11.68 15.61 -11.53
CA SER A 159 -11.19 16.69 -12.40
C SER A 159 -9.84 16.36 -13.05
N ASN A 160 -8.95 15.66 -12.35
CA ASN A 160 -7.67 15.21 -12.91
C ASN A 160 -7.89 14.07 -13.91
N PHE A 161 -8.70 13.06 -13.57
CA PHE A 161 -9.06 11.99 -14.49
C PHE A 161 -9.70 12.51 -15.80
N LEU A 162 -10.63 13.47 -15.71
CA LEU A 162 -11.25 14.08 -16.90
C LEU A 162 -10.26 14.90 -17.72
N ARG A 163 -9.23 15.47 -17.10
CA ARG A 163 -8.18 16.22 -17.78
C ARG A 163 -7.24 15.29 -18.52
N ASP A 164 -6.81 14.22 -17.89
CA ASP A 164 -5.95 13.20 -18.50
C ASP A 164 -6.64 12.57 -19.72
N GLN A 165 -7.95 12.28 -19.61
CA GLN A 165 -8.76 11.82 -20.74
C GLN A 165 -8.94 12.86 -21.87
N ALA A 166 -8.96 14.15 -21.53
CA ALA A 166 -9.04 15.22 -22.53
C ALA A 166 -7.71 15.43 -23.26
N GLU A 167 -6.59 15.18 -22.60
CA GLU A 167 -5.24 15.27 -23.18
C GLU A 167 -4.94 14.06 -24.09
N GLU A 168 -5.39 12.85 -23.73
CA GLU A 168 -5.26 11.63 -24.56
C GLU A 168 -6.15 11.62 -25.83
N GLY A 169 -7.20 12.43 -25.88
CA GLY A 169 -8.19 12.45 -26.98
C GLY A 169 -7.86 13.38 -28.17
N SER A 170 -6.66 13.97 -28.23
CA SER A 170 -6.30 14.98 -29.24
C SER A 170 -5.29 14.52 -30.31
N ALA A 171 -5.11 13.21 -30.48
CA ALA A 171 -4.28 12.60 -31.53
C ALA A 171 -5.09 12.13 -32.76
#